data_AF-A0A973HQX1-F1
#
_entry.id   AF-A0A973HQX1-F1
#
_cell.length_a   1.000
_cell.length_b   1.000
_cell.length_c   1.000
_cell.angle_alpha   90.00
_cell.angle_beta   90.00
_cell.angle_gamma   90.00
#
_symmetry.space_group_name_H-M   'P 1'
#
loop_
_entity.id
_entity.type
_entity.pdbx_description
1 polymer ?
#
loop_
_entity_poly.entity_id
_entity_poly.type
_entity_poly.pdbx_seq_one_letter_code
_entity_poly.pdbx_strand_id
1 'polypeptide(L)'
;MHRGGELAAPALDGLRAQERRTTALLDCWAEAAAQLAGKRAGELRAALSPLIQEFQNALRSSALGRSSRGRPRTQRRAVTAAIDRISDAFLAVDADTARIADANPAAGSLLGLRRDALLGLDLLSFVPGERHADWWIELDAVCEGAEPRHFHTQLQDVRHQCVEVACSITRFETRKRSLALVVARTPELGAKRLPDAR
;
A
#
# COMPACT_ATOMS: atom_id res chain seq x y z
N MET A 1 29.87 24.31 -32.28
CA MET A 1 28.88 25.19 -31.62
C MET A 1 27.52 24.77 -32.15
N HIS A 2 26.49 24.35 -31.43
CA HIS A 2 26.18 24.21 -30.00
C HIS A 2 25.54 22.83 -29.79
N ARG A 3 25.93 22.10 -28.74
CA ARG A 3 25.14 20.96 -28.23
C ARG A 3 23.88 21.54 -27.59
N GLY A 4 22.71 21.17 -28.10
CA GLY A 4 21.44 21.43 -27.43
C GLY A 4 21.48 20.75 -26.07
N GLY A 5 21.48 21.56 -25.01
CA GLY A 5 21.35 21.05 -23.65
C GLY A 5 19.95 20.47 -23.50
N GLU A 6 19.85 19.14 -23.48
CA GLU A 6 18.73 18.49 -22.82
C GLU A 6 18.69 19.04 -21.39
N LEU A 7 17.63 19.80 -21.08
CA LEU A 7 17.34 20.23 -19.73
C LEU A 7 17.34 18.98 -18.86
N ALA A 8 18.30 18.86 -17.96
CA ALA A 8 18.36 17.77 -17.00
C ALA A 8 16.98 17.67 -16.34
N ALA A 9 16.31 16.54 -16.52
CA ALA A 9 15.01 16.30 -15.91
C ALA A 9 15.13 16.61 -14.41
N PRO A 10 14.18 17.36 -13.82
CA PRO A 10 14.29 17.79 -12.43
C PRO A 10 14.50 16.57 -11.54
N ALA A 11 15.47 16.66 -10.62
CA ALA A 11 15.77 15.59 -9.69
C ALA A 11 14.57 15.41 -8.74
N LEU A 12 13.71 14.43 -9.02
CA LEU A 12 12.55 14.06 -8.19
C LEU A 12 12.94 13.23 -6.94
N ASP A 13 14.22 13.19 -6.59
CA ASP A 13 14.74 12.47 -5.42
C ASP A 13 14.31 13.19 -4.12
N GLY A 14 13.10 12.85 -3.68
CA GLY A 14 12.40 13.43 -2.52
C GLY A 14 10.87 13.29 -2.67
N LEU A 15 10.36 13.54 -3.88
CA LEU A 15 8.96 13.30 -4.25
C LEU A 15 8.64 11.80 -4.44
N ARG A 16 9.67 10.98 -4.68
CA ARG A 16 9.56 9.51 -4.84
C ARG A 16 9.03 8.77 -3.61
N ALA A 17 9.32 9.26 -2.40
CA ALA A 17 8.82 8.67 -1.16
C ALA A 17 7.40 9.14 -0.81
N GLN A 18 6.93 10.20 -1.46
CA GLN A 18 5.66 10.86 -1.14
C GLN A 18 4.71 10.91 -2.34
N GLU A 19 4.96 10.18 -3.42
CA GLU A 19 4.21 10.23 -4.69
C GLU A 19 2.68 10.24 -4.48
N ARG A 20 2.17 9.38 -3.59
CA ARG A 20 0.74 9.31 -3.25
C ARG A 20 0.28 10.50 -2.39
N ARG A 21 1.10 10.95 -1.43
CA ARG A 21 0.86 12.17 -0.63
C ARG A 21 0.85 13.41 -1.51
N THR A 22 1.74 13.48 -2.49
CA THR A 22 1.81 14.55 -3.49
C THR A 22 0.58 14.53 -4.38
N THR A 23 0.12 13.34 -4.81
CA THR A 23 -1.12 13.20 -5.60
C THR A 23 -2.35 13.65 -4.80
N ALA A 24 -2.50 13.20 -3.55
CA ALA A 24 -3.60 13.58 -2.68
C ALA A 24 -3.59 15.08 -2.31
N LEU A 25 -2.40 15.65 -2.05
CA LEU A 25 -2.26 17.09 -1.80
C LEU A 25 -2.60 17.91 -3.05
N LEU A 26 -2.26 17.42 -4.24
CA LEU A 26 -2.63 18.08 -5.50
C LEU A 26 -4.14 18.06 -5.73
N ASP A 27 -4.80 16.93 -5.47
CA ASP A 27 -6.26 16.82 -5.60
C ASP A 27 -6.98 17.70 -4.57
N CYS A 28 -6.54 17.68 -3.30
CA CYS A 28 -7.07 18.56 -2.25
C CYS A 28 -6.85 20.04 -2.56
N TRP A 29 -5.68 20.41 -3.08
CA TRP A 29 -5.38 21.79 -3.46
C TRP A 29 -6.23 22.25 -4.65
N ALA A 30 -6.41 21.40 -5.65
CA ALA A 30 -7.26 21.69 -6.80
C ALA A 30 -8.73 21.90 -6.37
N GLU A 31 -9.21 21.09 -5.43
CA GLU A 31 -10.56 21.24 -4.89
C GLU A 31 -10.72 22.50 -4.03
N ALA A 32 -9.73 22.82 -3.19
CA ALA A 32 -9.73 24.09 -2.43
C ALA A 32 -9.70 25.32 -3.35
N ALA A 33 -8.92 25.28 -4.43
CA ALA A 33 -8.87 26.33 -5.44
C ALA A 33 -10.22 26.46 -6.18
N ALA A 34 -10.88 25.34 -6.49
CA ALA A 34 -12.21 25.33 -7.09
C ALA A 34 -13.27 25.94 -6.15
N GLN A 35 -13.21 25.66 -4.85
CA GLN A 35 -14.10 26.27 -3.86
C GLN A 35 -13.92 27.79 -3.77
N LEU A 36 -12.67 28.28 -3.77
CA LEU A 36 -12.36 29.71 -3.78
C LEU A 36 -12.82 30.42 -5.06
N ALA A 37 -12.83 29.72 -6.21
CA ALA A 37 -13.28 30.25 -7.48
C ALA A 37 -14.81 30.41 -7.61
N GLY A 38 -15.59 29.82 -6.67
CA GLY A 38 -17.04 29.96 -6.60
C GLY A 38 -17.75 29.63 -7.91
N LYS A 39 -18.38 30.62 -8.55
CA LYS A 39 -19.13 30.43 -9.81
C LYS A 39 -18.24 29.96 -10.99
N ARG A 40 -16.92 30.14 -10.90
CA ARG A 40 -15.96 29.72 -11.94
C ARG A 40 -15.26 28.39 -11.62
N ALA A 41 -15.72 27.65 -10.60
CA ALA A 41 -15.15 26.37 -10.21
C ALA A 41 -15.07 25.37 -11.37
N GLY A 42 -16.10 25.31 -12.22
CA GLY A 42 -16.13 24.43 -13.39
C GLY A 42 -15.06 24.76 -14.43
N GLU A 43 -14.88 26.05 -14.74
CA GLU A 43 -13.83 26.51 -15.66
C GLU A 43 -12.43 26.22 -15.12
N LEU A 44 -12.22 26.44 -13.81
CA LEU A 44 -10.93 26.20 -13.17
C LEU A 44 -10.58 24.71 -13.13
N ARG A 45 -11.53 23.82 -12.80
CA ARG A 45 -11.31 22.37 -12.84
C ARG A 45 -10.95 21.90 -14.25
N ALA A 46 -11.66 22.40 -15.27
CA ALA A 46 -11.38 22.06 -16.67
C ALA A 46 -9.98 22.52 -17.11
N ALA A 47 -9.54 23.71 -16.66
CA ALA A 47 -8.21 24.22 -16.97
C ALA A 47 -7.07 23.48 -16.24
N LEU A 48 -7.29 23.02 -15.00
CA LEU A 48 -6.27 22.35 -14.19
C LEU A 48 -6.16 20.85 -14.48
N SER A 49 -7.24 20.20 -14.90
CA SER A 49 -7.29 18.76 -15.18
C SER A 49 -6.15 18.22 -16.06
N PRO A 50 -5.82 18.82 -17.22
CA PRO A 50 -4.74 18.29 -18.07
C PRO A 50 -3.35 18.41 -17.41
N LEU A 51 -3.11 19.44 -16.60
CA LEU A 51 -1.82 19.64 -15.91
C LEU A 51 -1.64 18.66 -14.76
N ILE A 52 -2.70 18.40 -14.00
CA ILE A 52 -2.70 17.42 -12.90
C ILE A 52 -2.47 16.02 -13.48
N GLN A 53 -3.14 15.68 -14.57
CA GLN A 53 -3.00 14.38 -15.22
C GLN A 53 -1.56 14.14 -15.72
N GLU A 54 -0.97 15.14 -16.36
CA GLU A 54 0.41 15.05 -16.87
C GLU A 54 1.42 14.88 -15.72
N PHE A 55 1.23 15.62 -14.62
CA PHE A 55 2.10 15.52 -13.45
C PHE A 55 1.99 14.15 -12.75
N GLN A 56 0.75 13.64 -12.58
CA GLN A 56 0.51 12.30 -12.04
C GLN A 56 1.10 11.20 -12.95
N ASN A 57 1.08 11.37 -14.27
CA ASN A 57 1.71 10.44 -15.21
C ASN A 57 3.25 10.43 -15.08
N ALA A 58 3.86 11.61 -14.97
CA ALA A 58 5.30 11.74 -14.78
C ALA A 58 5.78 11.10 -13.47
N LEU A 59 5.03 11.29 -12.38
CA LEU A 59 5.29 10.63 -11.10
C LEU A 59 5.30 9.09 -11.24
N ARG A 60 4.24 8.52 -11.85
CA ARG A 60 4.09 7.06 -12.04
C ARG A 60 5.19 6.45 -12.90
N SER A 61 5.59 7.13 -13.98
CA SER A 61 6.66 6.66 -14.87
C SER A 61 8.04 6.63 -14.20
N SER A 62 8.26 7.51 -13.22
CA SER A 62 9.52 7.61 -12.49
C SER A 62 9.73 6.49 -11.45
N ALA A 63 8.63 5.87 -10.98
CA ALA A 63 8.65 4.76 -10.02
C ALA A 63 8.99 3.40 -10.67
N LEU A 64 8.66 3.22 -11.96
CA LEU A 64 8.90 1.96 -12.69
C LEU A 64 10.38 1.72 -13.05
N GLY A 65 11.24 2.73 -12.93
CA GLY A 65 12.64 2.69 -13.39
C GLY A 65 13.64 1.93 -12.51
N ARG A 66 13.27 1.38 -11.34
CA ARG A 66 14.23 0.72 -10.43
C ARG A 66 13.76 -0.59 -9.78
N SER A 67 13.10 -1.46 -10.54
CA SER A 67 13.03 -2.89 -10.15
C SER A 67 14.41 -3.53 -10.30
N SER A 68 15.30 -3.31 -9.31
CA SER A 68 16.56 -4.04 -9.24
C SER A 68 16.33 -5.39 -8.56
N ARG A 69 16.41 -6.42 -9.42
CA ARG A 69 16.69 -7.83 -9.15
C ARG A 69 17.21 -8.12 -7.75
N GLY A 70 16.53 -9.03 -7.05
CA GLY A 70 16.94 -9.54 -5.75
C GLY A 70 18.35 -10.16 -5.74
N ARG A 71 18.93 -10.23 -4.52
CA ARG A 71 20.14 -11.01 -4.20
C ARG A 71 19.99 -11.74 -2.84
N PRO A 72 20.72 -12.85 -2.60
CA PRO A 72 20.33 -14.00 -1.77
C PRO A 72 20.69 -13.79 -0.28
N ARG A 73 19.87 -14.20 0.71
CA ARG A 73 19.45 -15.56 1.18
C ARG A 73 20.55 -16.41 1.85
N THR A 74 21.14 -15.93 2.95
CA THR A 74 21.83 -16.85 3.88
C THR A 74 21.48 -16.62 5.36
N GLN A 75 21.46 -15.39 5.87
CA GLN A 75 21.10 -15.15 7.29
C GLN A 75 19.58 -14.98 7.54
N ARG A 76 18.80 -14.71 6.48
CA ARG A 76 17.33 -14.62 6.51
C ARG A 76 16.64 -15.98 6.75
N ARG A 77 17.32 -17.12 6.55
CA ARG A 77 16.66 -18.43 6.44
C ARG A 77 15.93 -18.89 7.70
N ALA A 78 16.48 -18.65 8.90
CA ALA A 78 15.84 -19.11 10.14
C ALA A 78 14.59 -18.27 10.49
N VAL A 79 14.70 -16.94 10.43
CA VAL A 79 13.57 -16.02 10.68
C VAL A 79 12.51 -16.17 9.60
N THR A 80 12.91 -16.24 8.32
CA THR A 80 11.98 -16.51 7.21
C THR A 80 11.34 -17.89 7.34
N ALA A 81 12.07 -18.94 7.72
CA ALA A 81 11.48 -20.28 7.92
C ALA A 81 10.54 -20.33 9.13
N ALA A 82 10.78 -19.54 10.17
CA ALA A 82 9.85 -19.41 11.30
C ALA A 82 8.56 -18.70 10.87
N ILE A 83 8.67 -17.57 10.17
CA ILE A 83 7.50 -16.81 9.66
C ILE A 83 6.71 -17.63 8.62
N ASP A 84 7.41 -18.40 7.77
CA ASP A 84 6.77 -19.26 6.77
C ASP A 84 5.97 -20.43 7.40
N ARG A 85 6.19 -20.74 8.69
CA ARG A 85 5.48 -21.79 9.44
C ARG A 85 4.28 -21.28 10.24
N ILE A 86 4.10 -19.97 10.36
CA ILE A 86 2.97 -19.38 11.07
C ILE A 86 1.72 -19.48 10.19
N SER A 87 0.60 -19.91 10.78
CA SER A 87 -0.69 -20.04 10.10
C SER A 87 -1.32 -18.69 9.74
N ASP A 88 -1.01 -17.66 10.51
CA ASP A 88 -1.45 -16.29 10.24
C ASP A 88 -0.77 -15.75 8.97
N ALA A 89 -1.53 -15.00 8.17
CA ALA A 89 -1.00 -14.33 7.00
C ALA A 89 -0.07 -13.20 7.43
N PHE A 90 1.15 -13.18 6.88
CA PHE A 90 2.14 -12.15 7.13
C PHE A 90 2.48 -11.41 5.85
N LEU A 91 2.45 -10.08 5.90
CA LEU A 91 2.82 -9.16 4.84
C LEU A 91 3.73 -8.07 5.41
N ALA A 92 4.91 -7.89 4.82
CA ALA A 92 5.71 -6.70 5.04
C ALA A 92 5.38 -5.71 3.92
N VAL A 93 4.86 -4.55 4.28
CA VAL A 93 4.33 -3.56 3.35
C VAL A 93 5.11 -2.28 3.50
N ASP A 94 5.49 -1.67 2.39
CA ASP A 94 6.07 -0.34 2.37
C ASP A 94 5.00 0.66 2.79
N ALA A 95 5.18 1.31 3.93
CA ALA A 95 4.10 2.04 4.58
C ALA A 95 3.67 3.29 3.78
N ASP A 96 4.59 3.88 3.02
CA ASP A 96 4.32 5.06 2.19
C ASP A 96 3.61 4.70 0.87
N THR A 97 3.90 3.52 0.31
CA THR A 97 3.44 3.12 -1.03
C THR A 97 2.40 2.01 -1.02
N ALA A 98 2.13 1.41 0.13
CA ALA A 98 1.36 0.17 0.32
C ALA A 98 1.90 -1.02 -0.52
N ARG A 99 3.16 -0.98 -0.98
CA ARG A 99 3.75 -2.05 -1.80
C ARG A 99 4.20 -3.21 -0.93
N ILE A 100 3.80 -4.43 -1.30
CA ILE A 100 4.20 -5.64 -0.58
C ILE A 100 5.69 -5.91 -0.83
N ALA A 101 6.50 -5.76 0.20
CA ALA A 101 7.93 -6.01 0.19
C ALA A 101 8.30 -7.46 0.52
N ASP A 102 7.49 -8.13 1.33
CA ASP A 102 7.63 -9.56 1.66
C ASP A 102 6.27 -10.14 2.04
N ALA A 103 6.11 -11.45 1.92
CA ALA A 103 4.90 -12.17 2.30
C ALA A 103 5.27 -13.59 2.74
N ASN A 104 4.46 -14.22 3.59
CA ASN A 104 4.58 -15.65 3.89
C ASN A 104 3.62 -16.48 3.00
N PRO A 105 3.74 -17.83 2.98
CA PRO A 105 2.82 -18.68 2.24
C PRO A 105 1.35 -18.55 2.67
N ALA A 106 1.08 -18.32 3.97
CA ALA A 106 -0.28 -18.14 4.47
C ALA A 106 -0.97 -16.90 3.87
N ALA A 107 -0.24 -15.80 3.69
CA ALA A 107 -0.74 -14.62 2.98
C ALA A 107 -1.06 -14.93 1.51
N GLY A 108 -0.24 -15.76 0.85
CA GLY A 108 -0.55 -16.26 -0.49
C GLY A 108 -1.87 -17.02 -0.54
N SER A 109 -2.05 -17.98 0.37
CA SER A 109 -3.27 -18.76 0.48
C SER A 109 -4.51 -17.89 0.76
N LEU A 110 -4.37 -16.90 1.65
CA LEU A 110 -5.46 -15.96 2.00
C LEU A 110 -5.88 -15.09 0.80
N LEU A 111 -4.91 -14.62 0.01
CA LEU A 111 -5.14 -13.68 -1.11
C LEU A 111 -5.34 -14.37 -2.46
N GLY A 112 -5.31 -15.71 -2.50
CA GLY A 112 -5.48 -16.49 -3.73
C GLY A 112 -4.31 -16.40 -4.72
N LEU A 113 -3.11 -16.05 -4.25
CA LEU A 113 -1.90 -15.91 -5.07
C LEU A 113 -0.73 -16.70 -4.51
N ARG A 114 0.24 -17.04 -5.36
CA ARG A 114 1.53 -17.52 -4.86
C ARG A 114 2.25 -16.35 -4.17
N ARG A 115 2.95 -16.63 -3.06
CA ARG A 115 3.79 -15.67 -2.33
C ARG A 115 4.60 -14.75 -3.24
N ASP A 116 5.32 -15.32 -4.20
CA ASP A 116 6.22 -14.55 -5.08
C ASP A 116 5.46 -13.60 -6.01
N ALA A 117 4.21 -13.90 -6.34
CA ALA A 117 3.36 -13.04 -7.15
C ALA A 117 2.78 -11.87 -6.35
N LEU A 118 2.77 -11.93 -5.01
CA LEU A 118 2.34 -10.82 -4.15
C LEU A 118 3.38 -9.70 -4.11
N LEU A 119 4.66 -10.01 -4.34
CA LEU A 119 5.74 -9.04 -4.16
C LEU A 119 5.64 -7.91 -5.18
N GLY A 120 5.67 -6.67 -4.68
CA GLY A 120 5.53 -5.46 -5.48
C GLY A 120 4.09 -5.11 -5.85
N LEU A 121 3.10 -5.96 -5.55
CA LEU A 121 1.70 -5.58 -5.66
C LEU A 121 1.33 -4.55 -4.58
N ASP A 122 0.28 -3.79 -4.88
CA ASP A 122 -0.30 -2.85 -3.94
C ASP A 122 -1.26 -3.60 -3.00
N LEU A 123 -1.01 -3.54 -1.69
CA LEU A 123 -1.85 -4.14 -0.66
C LEU A 123 -3.33 -3.77 -0.84
N LEU A 124 -3.62 -2.52 -1.24
CA LEU A 124 -5.00 -2.04 -1.39
C LEU A 124 -5.77 -2.71 -2.52
N SER A 125 -5.08 -3.39 -3.44
CA SER A 125 -5.74 -4.25 -4.43
C SER A 125 -6.50 -5.41 -3.76
N PHE A 126 -6.06 -5.80 -2.56
CA PHE A 126 -6.64 -6.85 -1.72
C PHE A 126 -7.49 -6.30 -0.58
N VAL A 127 -7.84 -5.02 -0.63
CA VAL A 127 -8.77 -4.39 0.31
C VAL A 127 -10.02 -3.96 -0.48
N PRO A 128 -11.25 -4.22 0.01
CA PRO A 128 -12.46 -3.68 -0.60
C PRO A 128 -12.38 -2.14 -0.72
N GLY A 129 -12.84 -1.59 -1.84
CA GLY A 129 -12.63 -0.16 -2.18
C GLY A 129 -13.12 0.80 -1.08
N GLU A 130 -14.25 0.48 -0.47
CA GLU A 130 -14.86 1.23 0.63
C GLU A 130 -14.00 1.27 1.91
N ARG A 131 -13.03 0.36 2.07
CA ARG A 131 -12.12 0.28 3.23
C ARG A 131 -10.73 0.84 2.95
N HIS A 132 -10.47 1.38 1.75
CA HIS A 132 -9.15 1.93 1.40
C HIS A 132 -8.74 3.07 2.32
N ALA A 133 -9.69 3.96 2.67
CA ALA A 133 -9.42 5.08 3.56
C ALA A 133 -9.01 4.61 4.97
N ASP A 134 -9.72 3.63 5.53
CA ASP A 134 -9.41 3.06 6.85
C ASP A 134 -8.00 2.44 6.86
N TRP A 135 -7.67 1.68 5.82
CA TRP A 135 -6.33 1.08 5.70
C TRP A 135 -5.22 2.12 5.59
N TRP A 136 -5.48 3.25 4.93
CA TRP A 136 -4.51 4.36 4.90
C TRP A 136 -4.31 4.99 6.27
N ILE A 137 -5.39 5.23 7.01
CA ILE A 137 -5.30 5.77 8.38
C ILE A 137 -4.43 4.86 9.25
N GLU A 138 -4.58 3.54 9.13
CA GLU A 138 -3.78 2.57 9.90
C GLU A 138 -2.30 2.54 9.48
N LEU A 139 -2.00 2.65 8.17
CA LEU A 139 -0.63 2.73 7.67
C LEU A 139 0.06 4.06 8.05
N ASP A 140 -0.63 5.18 7.95
CA ASP A 140 -0.10 6.48 8.38
C ASP A 140 0.12 6.50 9.88
N ALA A 141 -0.84 6.00 10.65
CA ALA A 141 -0.70 5.97 12.10
C ALA A 141 0.44 5.06 12.58
N VAL A 142 0.75 3.96 11.87
CA VAL A 142 1.92 3.13 12.20
C VAL A 142 3.24 3.80 11.78
N CYS A 143 3.23 4.73 10.82
CA CYS A 143 4.39 5.56 10.50
C CYS A 143 4.65 6.64 11.55
N GLU A 144 3.59 7.17 12.17
CA GLU A 144 3.70 8.21 13.20
C GLU A 144 3.92 7.63 14.60
N GLY A 145 3.37 6.44 14.89
CA GLY A 145 3.47 5.75 16.17
C GLY A 145 4.49 4.60 16.18
N ALA A 146 4.87 4.15 17.39
CA ALA A 146 5.69 2.95 17.58
C ALA A 146 4.88 1.75 18.13
N GLU A 147 3.66 2.00 18.62
CA GLU A 147 2.85 0.96 19.25
C GLU A 147 2.14 0.09 18.20
N PRO A 148 2.07 -1.25 18.42
CA PRO A 148 1.26 -2.14 17.61
C PRO A 148 -0.20 -1.70 17.59
N ARG A 149 -0.79 -1.61 16.39
CA ARG A 149 -2.20 -1.32 16.21
C ARG A 149 -2.96 -2.60 15.86
N HIS A 150 -4.17 -2.73 16.39
CA HIS A 150 -5.04 -3.88 16.20
C HIS A 150 -6.41 -3.42 15.73
N PHE A 151 -6.92 -4.01 14.65
CA PHE A 151 -8.23 -3.68 14.12
C PHE A 151 -8.83 -4.85 13.34
N HIS A 152 -10.15 -4.84 13.18
CA HIS A 152 -10.87 -5.81 12.35
C HIS A 152 -11.18 -5.18 11.01
N THR A 153 -10.95 -5.92 9.94
CA THR A 153 -11.19 -5.45 8.58
C THR A 153 -11.54 -6.62 7.67
N GLN A 154 -11.80 -6.31 6.39
CA GLN A 154 -11.97 -7.31 5.36
C GLN A 154 -10.84 -7.17 4.35
N LEU A 155 -10.30 -8.31 3.95
CA LEU A 155 -9.45 -8.44 2.77
C LEU A 155 -10.24 -9.14 1.68
N GLN A 156 -9.89 -8.90 0.44
CA GLN A 156 -10.42 -9.61 -0.71
C GLN A 156 -9.29 -10.36 -1.43
N ASP A 157 -9.59 -11.56 -1.91
CA ASP A 157 -8.67 -12.30 -2.78
C ASP A 157 -8.72 -11.78 -4.23
N VAL A 158 -7.91 -12.37 -5.12
CA VAL A 158 -7.92 -12.05 -6.56
C VAL A 158 -9.23 -12.34 -7.29
N ARG A 159 -10.16 -13.06 -6.66
CA ARG A 159 -11.50 -13.36 -7.17
C ARG A 159 -12.56 -12.43 -6.56
N HIS A 160 -12.13 -11.40 -5.82
CA HIS A 160 -12.98 -10.48 -5.07
C HIS A 160 -13.83 -11.15 -3.98
N GLN A 161 -13.39 -12.31 -3.48
CA GLN A 161 -14.02 -12.94 -2.33
C GLN A 161 -13.52 -12.27 -1.05
N CYS A 162 -14.43 -11.63 -0.31
CA CYS A 162 -14.10 -10.98 0.95
C CYS A 162 -13.95 -11.99 2.09
N VAL A 163 -12.92 -11.80 2.90
CA VAL A 163 -12.61 -12.58 4.10
C VAL A 163 -12.39 -11.59 5.25
N GLU A 164 -13.11 -11.80 6.35
CA GLU A 164 -12.91 -11.03 7.56
C GLU A 164 -11.61 -11.45 8.25
N VAL A 165 -10.83 -10.47 8.70
CA VAL A 165 -9.55 -10.69 9.36
C VAL A 165 -9.39 -9.73 10.54
N ALA A 166 -8.78 -10.26 11.61
CA ALA A 166 -8.17 -9.44 12.64
C ALA A 166 -6.74 -9.11 12.21
N CYS A 167 -6.45 -7.82 12.04
CA CYS A 167 -5.14 -7.32 11.65
C CYS A 167 -4.39 -6.78 12.86
N SER A 168 -3.09 -7.07 12.91
CA SER A 168 -2.10 -6.34 13.70
C SER A 168 -1.11 -5.70 12.77
N ILE A 169 -0.84 -4.40 12.96
CA ILE A 169 0.16 -3.67 12.20
C ILE A 169 1.22 -3.11 13.16
N THR A 170 2.48 -3.36 12.82
CA THR A 170 3.63 -2.87 13.59
C THR A 170 4.64 -2.18 12.67
N ARG A 171 5.27 -1.12 13.19
CA ARG A 171 6.31 -0.41 12.45
C ARG A 171 7.62 -1.19 12.47
N PHE A 172 8.31 -1.21 11.34
CA PHE A 172 9.66 -1.71 11.22
C PHE A 172 10.51 -0.80 10.34
N GLU A 173 11.47 -0.12 10.96
CA GLU A 173 12.40 0.74 10.24
C GLU A 173 13.52 -0.05 9.58
N THR A 174 13.75 0.22 8.31
CA THR A 174 14.93 -0.28 7.59
C THR A 174 15.88 0.87 7.27
N ARG A 175 17.11 0.56 6.87
CA ARG A 175 18.09 1.58 6.43
C ARG A 175 17.63 2.45 5.25
N LYS A 176 16.55 2.08 4.53
CA LYS A 176 16.12 2.73 3.29
C LYS A 176 14.65 3.17 3.27
N ARG A 177 13.82 2.66 4.17
CA ARG A 177 12.35 2.87 4.16
C ARG A 177 11.69 2.34 5.44
N SER A 178 10.53 2.89 5.77
CA SER A 178 9.63 2.37 6.81
C SER A 178 8.76 1.24 6.25
N LEU A 179 8.68 0.13 6.98
CA LEU A 179 7.79 -0.98 6.66
C LEU A 179 6.70 -1.12 7.72
N ALA A 180 5.47 -1.35 7.29
CA ALA A 180 4.38 -1.85 8.10
C ALA A 180 4.41 -3.39 8.03
N LEU A 181 4.66 -4.05 9.17
CA LEU A 181 4.51 -5.49 9.30
C LEU A 181 3.05 -5.78 9.67
N VAL A 182 2.32 -6.36 8.72
CA VAL A 182 0.92 -6.71 8.85
C VAL A 182 0.81 -8.20 9.12
N VAL A 183 0.16 -8.55 10.22
CA VAL A 183 -0.26 -9.92 10.53
C VAL A 183 -1.78 -9.95 10.45
N ALA A 184 -2.33 -10.75 9.53
CA ALA A 184 -3.75 -10.94 9.37
C ALA A 184 -4.12 -12.36 9.80
N ARG A 185 -4.98 -12.45 10.82
CA ARG A 185 -5.56 -13.70 11.29
C ARG A 185 -7.01 -13.76 10.84
N THR A 186 -7.37 -14.82 10.11
CA THR A 186 -8.78 -15.17 9.96
C THR A 186 -9.28 -15.63 11.32
N PRO A 187 -10.33 -15.02 11.89
CA PRO A 187 -10.94 -15.58 13.09
C PRO A 187 -11.32 -17.02 12.76
N GLU A 188 -10.83 -17.98 13.56
CA GLU A 188 -11.28 -19.36 13.39
C GLU A 188 -12.80 -19.33 13.46
N LEU A 189 -13.48 -19.87 12.45
CA LEU A 189 -14.88 -20.25 12.54
C LEU A 189 -14.97 -21.38 13.58
N GLY A 190 -14.81 -21.02 14.85
CA GLY A 190 -14.96 -21.89 15.98
C GLY A 190 -16.42 -22.28 16.12
N ALA A 191 -16.73 -23.50 15.69
CA ALA A 191 -17.39 -24.46 16.56
C ALA A 191 -18.38 -23.89 17.59
N LYS A 192 -19.55 -23.44 17.12
CA LYS A 192 -20.81 -23.64 17.86
C LYS A 192 -21.99 -23.63 16.88
N ARG A 193 -22.20 -24.76 16.19
CA ARG A 193 -23.58 -25.20 15.96
C ARG A 193 -24.13 -25.47 17.36
N LEU A 194 -24.96 -24.56 17.88
CA LEU A 194 -25.87 -24.94 18.96
C LEU A 194 -26.64 -26.17 18.46
N PRO A 195 -26.77 -27.25 19.23
CA PRO A 195 -27.78 -28.25 18.92
C PRO A 195 -29.14 -27.55 18.98
N ASP A 196 -29.96 -27.75 17.95
CA ASP A 196 -31.39 -27.44 18.01
C ASP A 196 -31.96 -28.13 19.24
N ALA A 197 -32.20 -27.34 20.28
CA ALA A 197 -32.96 -27.77 21.44
C ALA A 197 -34.44 -27.66 21.04
N ARG A 198 -34.95 -28.83 20.62
CA ARG A 198 -36.34 -29.33 20.64
C ARG A 198 -37.46 -28.32 20.87
#